data_AF-A0A3Q3WUJ7-F1
#
_entry.id   AF-A0A3Q3WUJ7-F1
#
_cell.length_a   1.000
_cell.length_b   1.000
_cell.length_c   1.000
_cell.angle_alpha   90.00
_cell.angle_beta   90.00
_cell.angle_gamma   90.00
#
_symmetry.space_group_name_H-M   'P 1'
#
loop_
_entity.id
_entity.type
_entity.pdbx_description
1 polymer ?
#
loop_
_entity_poly.entity_id
_entity_poly.type
_entity_poly.pdbx_seq_one_letter_code
_entity_poly.pdbx_strand_id
1 'polypeptide(L)'
;MEKYDSDDSRLRVLKRSKRGFTYPGTLWCGAGNMADHYDQLGVFADTDRCCRAHDHCPHVIHAFSSNYGYTNFKWHSISHCDCDAALKGCLRRVNDTSSRVVGQAFFNVIDVPCFDLVYEEQCAERYWFGVCKQYEKFPIAMLREAIPYEFGGGEGHGI
;
A
#
# COMPACT_ATOMS: atom_id res chain seq x y z
N MET A 1 51.31 -5.61 -19.46
CA MET A 1 51.44 -5.83 -18.00
C MET A 1 50.43 -4.92 -17.33
N GLU A 2 49.49 -5.51 -16.63
CA GLU A 2 48.19 -4.97 -16.21
C GLU A 2 48.28 -3.88 -15.14
N LYS A 3 47.30 -2.96 -15.12
CA LYS A 3 46.40 -2.85 -13.96
C LYS A 3 45.11 -2.09 -14.30
N TYR A 4 44.09 -2.89 -14.62
CA TYR A 4 42.67 -2.57 -14.71
C TYR A 4 42.10 -2.71 -13.29
N ASP A 5 42.12 -1.66 -12.44
CA ASP A 5 41.57 -1.79 -11.08
C ASP A 5 41.32 -0.46 -10.35
N SER A 6 40.62 0.50 -10.96
CA SER A 6 40.27 1.75 -10.26
C SER A 6 38.96 2.41 -10.71
N ASP A 7 38.04 1.66 -11.35
CA ASP A 7 36.76 2.20 -11.83
C ASP A 7 35.51 1.52 -11.18
N ASP A 8 35.65 0.36 -10.51
CA ASP A 8 34.53 -0.34 -9.86
C ASP A 8 34.04 0.34 -8.57
N SER A 9 34.95 1.01 -7.85
CA SER A 9 34.64 1.59 -6.54
C SER A 9 33.91 2.93 -6.61
N ARG A 10 33.94 3.63 -7.76
CA ARG A 10 33.25 4.92 -7.95
C ARG A 10 31.83 4.79 -8.51
N LEU A 11 31.52 3.67 -9.18
CA LEU A 11 30.16 3.39 -9.69
C LEU A 11 29.17 2.94 -8.60
N ARG A 12 29.65 2.61 -7.39
CA ARG A 12 28.78 2.28 -6.24
C ARG A 12 28.31 3.50 -5.45
N VAL A 13 28.80 4.70 -5.78
CA VAL A 13 28.50 5.93 -5.06
C VAL A 13 27.60 6.79 -5.96
N LEU A 14 26.34 6.92 -5.55
CA LEU A 14 25.24 7.68 -6.16
C LEU A 14 24.48 7.00 -7.30
N LYS A 15 24.03 5.75 -7.11
CA LYS A 15 22.71 5.40 -7.64
C LYS A 15 21.73 6.31 -6.89
N ARG A 16 21.35 7.43 -7.52
CA ARG A 16 20.40 8.40 -6.97
C ARG A 16 19.10 7.65 -6.77
N SER A 17 18.90 7.07 -5.58
CA SER A 17 17.64 6.45 -5.20
C SER A 17 16.60 7.53 -5.44
N LYS A 18 15.69 7.30 -6.39
CA LYS A 18 14.55 8.18 -6.59
C LYS A 18 13.92 8.26 -5.21
N ARG A 19 14.08 9.39 -4.51
CA ARG A 19 13.50 9.58 -3.18
C ARG A 19 12.00 9.43 -3.38
N GLY A 20 11.49 8.24 -3.07
CA GLY A 20 10.08 7.92 -3.17
C GLY A 20 9.32 8.90 -2.28
N PHE A 21 8.03 9.06 -2.55
CA PHE A 21 7.15 9.86 -1.72
C PHE A 21 6.85 9.06 -0.44
N THR A 22 7.84 8.96 0.45
CA THR A 22 7.76 8.27 1.74
C THR A 22 7.88 9.28 2.87
N TYR A 23 7.24 8.97 4.00
CA TYR A 23 7.28 9.82 5.18
C TYR A 23 8.73 9.92 5.70
N PRO A 24 9.29 11.12 5.92
CA PRO A 24 10.67 11.27 6.38
C PRO A 24 10.95 10.46 7.65
N GLY A 25 12.06 9.72 7.65
CA GLY A 25 12.42 8.83 8.77
C GLY A 25 11.78 7.43 8.69
N THR A 26 11.01 7.14 7.65
CA THR A 26 10.51 5.80 7.31
C THR A 26 11.00 5.40 5.91
N LEU A 27 11.01 4.11 5.60
CA LEU A 27 11.36 3.59 4.28
C LEU A 27 10.17 2.97 3.55
N TRP A 28 9.11 2.60 4.27
CA TRP A 28 7.95 1.86 3.76
C TRP A 28 6.66 2.67 3.78
N CYS A 29 6.57 3.77 4.54
CA CYS A 29 5.33 4.55 4.61
C CYS A 29 5.23 5.54 3.43
N GLY A 30 4.80 5.08 2.26
CA GLY A 30 4.67 5.95 1.08
C GLY A 30 4.16 5.27 -0.18
N ALA A 31 4.30 5.96 -1.32
CA ALA A 31 4.04 5.38 -2.64
C ALA A 31 5.17 4.41 -3.01
N GLY A 32 5.01 3.14 -2.65
CA GLY A 32 6.08 2.13 -2.67
C GLY A 32 7.03 2.31 -1.48
N ASN A 33 8.23 1.74 -1.58
CA ASN A 33 9.24 1.82 -0.52
C ASN A 33 10.63 2.18 -1.06
N MET A 34 11.50 2.64 -0.16
CA MET A 34 12.90 2.99 -0.41
C MET A 34 13.88 2.03 0.28
N ALA A 35 13.39 0.91 0.80
CA ALA A 35 14.22 -0.07 1.48
C ALA A 35 15.03 -0.89 0.45
N ASP A 36 16.33 -1.07 0.70
CA ASP A 36 17.21 -1.93 -0.10
C ASP A 36 16.92 -3.42 0.16
N HIS A 37 16.40 -3.75 1.35
CA HIS A 37 16.01 -5.10 1.75
C HIS A 37 14.89 -5.09 2.78
N TYR A 38 14.19 -6.23 2.91
CA TYR A 38 12.98 -6.36 3.73
C TYR A 38 13.15 -5.92 5.20
N ASP A 39 14.28 -6.23 5.83
CA ASP A 39 14.53 -5.92 7.24
C ASP A 39 15.04 -4.50 7.50
N GLN A 40 15.28 -3.73 6.45
CA GLN A 40 15.69 -2.35 6.59
C GLN A 40 14.50 -1.49 7.01
N LEU A 41 14.63 -0.87 8.17
CA LEU A 41 13.66 0.09 8.71
C LEU A 41 14.32 1.46 8.87
N GLY A 42 13.52 2.51 8.79
CA GLY A 42 13.92 3.87 9.08
C GLY A 42 14.05 4.15 10.58
N VAL A 43 14.27 5.43 10.89
CA VAL A 43 14.38 5.94 12.27
C VAL A 43 13.10 5.68 13.08
N PHE A 44 11.94 5.81 12.44
CA PHE A 44 10.64 5.52 13.04
C PHE A 44 10.26 4.06 12.86
N ALA A 45 11.09 3.15 13.38
CA ALA A 45 11.06 1.72 13.07
C ALA A 45 9.70 1.05 13.33
N ASP A 46 8.98 1.42 14.40
CA ASP A 46 7.67 0.82 14.72
C ASP A 46 6.58 1.24 13.75
N THR A 47 6.50 2.53 13.41
CA THR A 47 5.60 3.06 12.37
C THR A 47 5.95 2.45 11.01
N ASP A 48 7.24 2.38 10.69
CA ASP A 48 7.73 1.85 9.43
C ASP A 48 7.42 0.35 9.28
N ARG A 49 7.46 -0.41 10.38
CA ARG A 49 7.05 -1.82 10.41
C ARG A 49 5.57 -1.98 10.09
N CYS A 50 4.70 -1.08 10.54
CA CYS A 50 3.29 -1.10 10.18
C CYS A 50 3.09 -0.94 8.67
N CYS A 51 3.80 0.01 8.06
CA CYS A 51 3.73 0.26 6.62
C CYS A 51 4.35 -0.89 5.81
N ARG A 52 5.50 -1.44 6.25
CA ARG A 52 6.11 -2.62 5.62
C ARG A 52 5.14 -3.80 5.57
N ALA A 53 4.42 -4.06 6.66
CA ALA A 53 3.43 -5.12 6.71
C ALA A 53 2.28 -4.88 5.72
N HIS A 54 1.83 -3.62 5.60
CA HIS A 54 0.80 -3.21 4.65
C HIS A 54 1.24 -3.30 3.19
N ASP A 55 2.48 -2.90 2.87
CA ASP A 55 3.09 -3.01 1.55
C ASP A 55 3.11 -4.45 1.01
N HIS A 56 3.08 -5.44 1.91
CA HIS A 56 3.06 -6.87 1.58
C HIS A 56 1.65 -7.46 1.65
N CYS A 57 0.60 -6.64 1.49
CA CYS A 57 -0.76 -7.14 1.38
C CYS A 57 -0.89 -8.11 0.19
N PRO A 58 -1.51 -9.30 0.36
CA PRO A 58 -1.63 -10.28 -0.72
C PRO A 58 -2.49 -9.82 -1.90
N HIS A 59 -3.44 -8.93 -1.63
CA HIS A 59 -4.42 -8.45 -2.61
C HIS A 59 -4.33 -6.93 -2.72
N VAL A 60 -3.80 -6.48 -3.86
CA VAL A 60 -3.58 -5.07 -4.17
C VAL A 60 -3.98 -4.81 -5.62
N ILE A 61 -4.60 -3.64 -5.84
CA ILE A 61 -4.81 -3.06 -7.15
C ILE A 61 -3.89 -1.85 -7.26
N HIS A 62 -2.78 -2.02 -7.98
CA HIS A 62 -1.78 -0.97 -8.13
C HIS A 62 -2.32 0.26 -8.85
N ALA A 63 -1.70 1.41 -8.61
CA ALA A 63 -1.99 2.64 -9.33
C ALA A 63 -1.96 2.42 -10.85
N PHE A 64 -2.94 2.98 -11.56
CA PHE A 64 -3.06 2.89 -13.02
C PHE A 64 -3.09 1.46 -13.59
N SER A 65 -3.61 0.49 -12.82
CA SER A 65 -3.70 -0.91 -13.22
C SER A 65 -5.12 -1.47 -13.06
N SER A 66 -5.38 -2.60 -13.72
CA SER A 66 -6.63 -3.34 -13.60
C SER A 66 -6.39 -4.68 -12.92
N ASN A 67 -7.18 -5.01 -11.90
CA ASN A 67 -7.17 -6.31 -11.25
C ASN A 67 -8.55 -6.58 -10.63
N TYR A 68 -8.91 -7.85 -10.42
CA TYR A 68 -10.19 -8.24 -9.80
C TYR A 68 -11.42 -7.55 -10.43
N GLY A 69 -11.45 -7.41 -11.76
CA GLY A 69 -12.54 -6.73 -12.48
C GLY A 69 -12.65 -5.22 -12.26
N TYR A 70 -11.71 -4.59 -11.55
CA TYR A 70 -11.68 -3.15 -11.27
C TYR A 70 -10.45 -2.49 -11.89
N THR A 71 -10.62 -1.29 -12.46
CA THR A 71 -9.52 -0.48 -13.00
C THR A 71 -9.25 0.72 -12.09
N ASN A 72 -8.08 0.72 -11.45
CA ASN A 72 -7.66 1.80 -10.58
C ASN A 72 -7.01 2.94 -11.39
N PHE A 73 -7.76 4.01 -11.63
CA PHE A 73 -7.25 5.23 -12.28
C PHE A 73 -6.55 6.19 -11.33
N LYS A 74 -6.48 5.88 -10.02
CA LYS A 74 -5.84 6.72 -9.01
C LYS A 74 -4.32 6.49 -9.03
N TRP A 75 -3.59 7.48 -8.51
CA TRP A 75 -2.12 7.46 -8.44
C TRP A 75 -1.56 6.65 -7.27
N HIS A 76 -2.42 6.20 -6.36
CA HIS A 76 -2.07 5.34 -5.23
C HIS A 76 -2.66 3.94 -5.43
N SER A 77 -2.05 2.94 -4.79
CA SER A 77 -2.60 1.59 -4.73
C SER A 77 -3.86 1.54 -3.86
N ILE A 78 -4.70 0.54 -4.09
CA ILE A 78 -5.85 0.19 -3.28
C ILE A 78 -5.60 -1.22 -2.77
N SER A 79 -5.69 -1.43 -1.46
CA SER A 79 -5.41 -2.72 -0.80
C SER A 79 -6.68 -3.35 -0.25
N HIS A 80 -6.59 -4.63 0.14
CA HIS A 80 -7.70 -5.32 0.81
C HIS A 80 -8.07 -4.63 2.12
N CYS A 81 -9.36 -4.57 2.46
CA CYS A 81 -9.84 -3.90 3.67
C CYS A 81 -9.25 -4.47 4.97
N ASP A 82 -8.95 -5.77 5.02
CA ASP A 82 -8.25 -6.37 6.17
C ASP A 82 -6.82 -5.82 6.36
N CYS A 83 -6.10 -5.55 5.27
CA CYS A 83 -4.76 -4.97 5.32
C CYS A 83 -4.80 -3.53 5.84
N ASP A 84 -5.76 -2.74 5.35
CA ASP A 84 -5.95 -1.35 5.79
C ASP A 84 -6.41 -1.27 7.25
N ALA A 85 -7.29 -2.19 7.68
CA ALA A 85 -7.69 -2.31 9.08
C ALA A 85 -6.51 -2.71 9.98
N ALA A 86 -5.66 -3.64 9.54
CA ALA A 86 -4.44 -4.03 10.24
C ALA A 86 -3.44 -2.88 10.34
N LEU A 87 -3.23 -2.12 9.26
CA LEU A 87 -2.40 -0.91 9.24
C LEU A 87 -2.91 0.10 10.25
N LYS A 88 -4.21 0.43 10.20
CA LYS A 88 -4.87 1.36 11.13
C LYS A 88 -4.69 0.93 12.58
N GLY A 89 -4.94 -0.35 12.89
CA GLY A 89 -4.75 -0.91 14.22
C GLY A 89 -3.29 -0.88 14.68
N CYS A 90 -2.34 -1.13 13.78
CA CYS A 90 -0.91 -1.06 14.06
C CYS A 90 -0.48 0.37 14.41
N LEU A 91 -0.81 1.35 13.56
CA LEU A 91 -0.46 2.76 13.79
C LEU A 91 -1.06 3.31 15.09
N ARG A 92 -2.29 2.89 15.43
CA ARG A 92 -2.93 3.22 16.71
C ARG A 92 -2.20 2.65 17.92
N ARG A 93 -1.63 1.44 17.82
CA ARG A 93 -0.84 0.84 18.91
C ARG A 93 0.52 1.51 19.09
N VAL A 94 1.17 1.93 18.00
CA VAL A 94 2.44 2.66 18.06
C VAL A 94 2.25 4.01 18.77
N ASN A 95 1.15 4.70 18.47
CA ASN A 95 0.66 5.84 19.25
C ASN A 95 1.64 7.03 19.39
N ASP A 96 2.55 7.23 18.44
CA ASP A 96 3.52 8.33 18.46
C ASP A 96 3.19 9.39 17.40
N THR A 97 3.98 10.45 17.32
CA THR A 97 3.76 11.53 16.33
C THR A 97 3.85 11.00 14.90
N SER A 98 4.79 10.09 14.62
CA SER A 98 4.99 9.57 13.26
C SER A 98 3.79 8.74 12.80
N SER A 99 3.29 7.83 13.64
CA SER A 99 2.16 6.96 13.34
C SER A 99 0.85 7.74 13.18
N ARG A 100 0.69 8.82 13.95
CA ARG A 100 -0.44 9.77 13.83
C ARG A 100 -0.45 10.46 12.48
N VAL A 101 0.67 11.03 12.08
CA VAL A 101 0.77 11.77 10.81
C VAL A 101 0.59 10.82 9.63
N VAL A 102 1.23 9.64 9.66
CA VAL A 102 1.06 8.62 8.61
C VAL A 102 -0.40 8.17 8.52
N GLY A 103 -1.04 7.86 9.65
CA GLY A 103 -2.45 7.45 9.68
C GLY A 103 -3.39 8.52 9.16
N GLN A 104 -3.23 9.78 9.59
CA GLN A 104 -4.04 10.90 9.09
C GLN A 104 -3.83 11.12 7.59
N ALA A 105 -2.58 11.07 7.10
CA ALA A 105 -2.29 11.24 5.69
C ALA A 105 -2.98 10.15 4.84
N PHE A 106 -2.86 8.88 5.24
CA PHE A 106 -3.42 7.76 4.49
C PHE A 106 -4.96 7.73 4.50
N PHE A 107 -5.58 7.80 5.67
CA PHE A 107 -7.01 7.55 5.83
C PHE A 107 -7.89 8.81 5.78
N ASN A 108 -7.33 10.01 5.99
CA ASN A 108 -8.15 11.23 6.08
C ASN A 108 -7.81 12.26 4.98
N VAL A 109 -6.55 12.33 4.55
CA VAL A 109 -6.11 13.33 3.55
C VAL A 109 -6.13 12.76 2.14
N ILE A 110 -5.50 11.60 1.93
CA ILE A 110 -5.54 10.90 0.64
C ILE A 110 -6.88 10.18 0.47
N ASP A 111 -7.50 9.77 1.59
CA ASP A 111 -8.78 9.07 1.64
C ASP A 111 -8.76 7.82 0.74
N VAL A 112 -7.74 6.98 0.97
CA VAL A 112 -7.51 5.77 0.16
C VAL A 112 -8.64 4.77 0.46
N PRO A 113 -9.50 4.42 -0.53
CA PRO A 113 -10.47 3.37 -0.33
C PRO A 113 -9.77 2.01 -0.22
N CYS A 114 -10.44 1.06 0.42
CA CYS A 114 -10.03 -0.35 0.41
C CYS A 114 -11.02 -1.16 -0.44
N PHE A 115 -10.74 -2.46 -0.66
CA PHE A 115 -11.70 -3.35 -1.29
C PHE A 115 -11.86 -4.68 -0.55
N ASP A 116 -13.06 -5.26 -0.65
CA ASP A 116 -13.31 -6.66 -0.34
C ASP A 116 -13.33 -7.48 -1.64
N LEU A 117 -12.92 -8.75 -1.56
CA LEU A 117 -13.11 -9.69 -2.66
C LEU A 117 -14.46 -10.39 -2.54
N VAL A 118 -15.27 -10.28 -3.59
CA VAL A 118 -16.53 -11.02 -3.72
C VAL A 118 -16.46 -11.91 -4.96
N TYR A 119 -17.01 -13.11 -4.87
CA TYR A 119 -16.98 -14.08 -5.94
C TYR A 119 -18.28 -14.08 -6.72
N GLU A 120 -18.22 -13.62 -7.97
CA GLU A 120 -19.37 -13.55 -8.87
C GLU A 120 -19.28 -14.62 -9.95
N GLU A 121 -20.42 -15.21 -10.29
CA GLU A 121 -20.50 -16.18 -11.37
C GLU A 121 -20.48 -15.47 -12.72
N GLN A 122 -19.46 -15.74 -13.53
CA GLN A 122 -19.30 -15.17 -14.86
C GLN A 122 -19.03 -16.25 -15.88
N CYS A 123 -19.32 -15.93 -17.14
CA CYS A 123 -19.06 -16.85 -18.24
C CYS A 123 -17.55 -16.96 -18.52
N ALA A 124 -16.96 -18.10 -18.16
CA ALA A 124 -15.55 -18.39 -18.35
C ALA A 124 -15.24 -18.79 -19.81
N GLU A 125 -16.16 -19.50 -20.46
CA GLU A 125 -16.00 -19.96 -21.84
C GLU A 125 -17.30 -19.75 -22.63
N ARG A 126 -17.18 -19.26 -23.87
CA ARG A 126 -18.30 -19.06 -24.79
C ARG A 126 -18.19 -19.97 -26.02
N TYR A 127 -19.33 -20.44 -26.51
CA TYR A 127 -19.41 -21.00 -27.85
C TYR A 127 -19.18 -19.91 -28.90
N TRP A 128 -18.77 -20.32 -30.11
CA TRP A 128 -18.51 -19.39 -31.22
C TRP A 128 -19.71 -18.52 -31.62
N PHE A 129 -20.94 -18.98 -31.36
CA PHE A 129 -22.19 -18.24 -31.58
C PHE A 129 -22.64 -17.40 -30.36
N GLY A 130 -21.77 -17.20 -29.37
CA GLY A 130 -21.96 -16.21 -28.29
C GLY A 130 -22.64 -16.70 -27.01
N VAL A 131 -23.25 -17.89 -27.00
CA VAL A 131 -23.85 -18.49 -25.79
C VAL A 131 -22.76 -18.94 -24.82
N CYS A 132 -23.01 -18.76 -23.52
CA CYS A 132 -22.09 -19.23 -22.50
C CYS A 132 -22.05 -20.76 -22.45
N LYS A 133 -20.84 -21.32 -22.50
CA LYS A 133 -20.59 -22.75 -22.38
C LYS A 133 -20.32 -23.15 -20.93
N GLN A 134 -19.57 -22.34 -20.20
CA GLN A 134 -19.18 -22.63 -18.83
C GLN A 134 -19.17 -21.38 -17.97
N TYR A 135 -19.74 -21.49 -16.77
CA TYR A 135 -19.73 -20.46 -15.75
C TYR A 135 -18.73 -20.82 -14.65
N GLU A 136 -17.99 -19.83 -14.17
CA GLU A 136 -17.06 -19.96 -13.05
C GLU A 136 -17.16 -18.76 -12.13
N LYS A 137 -16.73 -18.94 -10.88
CA LYS A 137 -16.70 -17.85 -9.89
C LYS A 137 -15.39 -17.09 -9.99
N PHE A 138 -15.46 -15.81 -10.35
CA PHE A 138 -14.29 -14.93 -10.42
C PHE A 138 -14.27 -13.96 -9.23
N PRO A 139 -13.08 -13.66 -8.67
CA PRO A 139 -12.94 -12.65 -7.63
C PRO A 139 -13.07 -11.24 -8.22
N ILE A 140 -14.01 -10.47 -7.68
CA ILE A 140 -14.31 -9.09 -8.05
C ILE A 140 -14.08 -8.18 -6.85
N ALA A 141 -13.38 -7.07 -7.07
CA ALA A 141 -13.10 -6.08 -6.05
C ALA A 141 -14.34 -5.18 -5.84
N MET A 142 -14.89 -5.20 -4.63
CA MET A 142 -15.91 -4.27 -4.18
C MET A 142 -15.27 -3.19 -3.31
N LEU A 143 -15.21 -1.96 -3.83
CA LEU A 143 -14.64 -0.84 -3.08
C LEU A 143 -15.48 -0.49 -1.86
N ARG A 144 -14.77 -0.14 -0.78
CA ARG A 144 -15.30 0.43 0.45
C ARG A 144 -14.66 1.79 0.68
N GLU A 145 -15.45 2.71 1.23
CA GLU A 145 -14.95 4.00 1.68
C GLU A 145 -13.95 3.82 2.83
N ALA A 146 -12.97 4.71 2.92
CA ALA A 146 -12.00 4.67 4.00
C ALA A 146 -12.70 5.01 5.33
N ILE A 147 -12.44 4.23 6.37
CA ILE A 147 -12.92 4.58 7.71
C ILE A 147 -11.94 5.61 8.29
N PRO A 148 -12.40 6.82 8.69
CA PRO A 148 -11.51 7.88 9.18
C PRO A 148 -10.60 7.43 10.32
N TYR A 149 -9.33 7.81 10.23
CA TYR A 149 -8.33 7.59 11.27
C TYR A 149 -8.50 8.63 12.38
N GLU A 150 -9.25 8.25 13.41
CA GLU A 150 -9.36 9.01 14.64
C GLU A 150 -8.18 8.74 15.57
N PHE A 151 -7.66 9.81 16.13
CA PHE A 151 -6.65 9.77 17.18
C PHE A 151 -6.93 10.87 18.21
N GLY A 152 -7.26 10.46 19.45
CA GLY A 152 -7.42 11.37 20.59
C GLY A 152 -8.77 12.08 20.64
N GLY A 153 -9.75 11.47 21.29
CA GLY A 153 -10.83 12.19 21.95
C GLY A 153 -10.40 12.54 23.38
N GLY A 154 -10.20 13.82 23.64
CA GLY A 154 -9.95 14.44 24.94
C GLY A 154 -9.37 15.84 24.67
N GLU A 155 -10.02 16.96 24.92
CA GLU A 155 -11.09 17.28 25.86
C GLU A 155 -12.15 18.15 25.17
N GLY A 156 -13.43 17.83 25.39
CA GLY A 156 -14.45 18.86 25.33
C GLY A 156 -14.30 19.74 26.56
N HIS A 157 -13.57 20.84 26.45
CA HIS A 157 -13.80 22.00 27.32
C HIS A 157 -15.14 22.60 26.88
N GLY A 158 -16.22 22.15 27.54
CA GLY A 158 -17.42 22.94 27.63
C GLY A 158 -17.09 24.23 28.37
N ILE A 159 -17.17 25.35 27.66
CA ILE A 159 -17.40 26.68 28.22
C ILE A 159 -18.66 27.20 27.54
#